data_AF-A0A0C2N1G3-F1
#
_entry.id   AF-A0A0C2N1G3-F1
#
_cell.length_a   1.000
_cell.length_b   1.000
_cell.length_c   1.000
_cell.angle_alpha   90.00
_cell.angle_beta   90.00
_cell.angle_gamma   90.00
#
_symmetry.space_group_name_H-M   'P 1'
#
loop_
_entity.id
_entity.type
_entity.pdbx_description
1 polymer ?
#
loop_
_entity_poly.entity_id
_entity_poly.type
_entity_poly.pdbx_seq_one_letter_code
_entity_poly.pdbx_strand_id
1 'polypeptide(L)'
;MSLSIIGFGTWNFYPALSCHHSILPIYVYFKDHPKKWFLKYTRLSLVLCVFVYLVTSYAGLLTFGADINANFFVEYCIYDVVSMLTRIFNVLSLTATEITQILSIEENILELPIIRKYSKSFGVHYFLIMMICGSFGLLSYHIRNMVIILDIVVIIAMSPCVYMFYPLALMCRCWKILSRYSKCMCLMSMVLGSFLITSGIYIVFLRQNMEIYENIPKYWCEEALIRTQ
;
A
#
# COMPACT_ATOMS: atom_id res chain seq x y z
N MET A 1 -4.93 6.61 -24.35
CA MET A 1 -5.92 5.64 -23.82
C MET A 1 -5.36 4.24 -23.53
N SER A 2 -4.09 3.91 -23.83
CA SER A 2 -3.54 2.54 -23.66
C SER A 2 -2.45 2.38 -22.57
N LEU A 3 -1.86 3.46 -22.04
CA LEU A 3 -0.85 3.38 -20.97
C LEU A 3 -1.43 3.55 -19.55
N SER A 4 -2.58 4.21 -19.39
CA SER A 4 -3.19 4.45 -18.07
C SER A 4 -3.71 3.16 -17.43
N ILE A 5 -4.31 2.26 -18.22
CA ILE A 5 -4.88 0.98 -17.75
C ILE A 5 -3.77 -0.03 -17.39
N ILE A 6 -2.67 -0.05 -18.16
CA ILE A 6 -1.53 -0.94 -17.89
C ILE A 6 -0.71 -0.43 -16.69
N GLY A 7 -0.62 0.90 -16.51
CA GLY A 7 0.01 1.51 -15.33
C GLY A 7 -0.80 1.39 -14.03
N PHE A 8 -2.14 1.41 -14.11
CA PHE A 8 -2.99 1.22 -12.92
C PHE A 8 -3.07 -0.24 -12.44
N GLY A 9 -2.96 -1.21 -13.36
CA GLY A 9 -3.26 -2.61 -13.07
C GLY A 9 -2.20 -3.38 -12.26
N THR A 10 -0.93 -3.00 -12.33
CA THR A 10 0.15 -3.76 -11.67
C THR A 10 0.71 -3.07 -10.43
N TRP A 11 0.90 -1.76 -10.45
CA TRP A 11 1.62 -1.03 -9.39
C TRP A 11 0.82 -0.85 -8.11
N ASN A 12 -0.47 -0.55 -8.23
CA ASN A 12 -1.37 -0.35 -7.10
C ASN A 12 -1.83 -1.67 -6.44
N PHE A 13 -1.56 -2.82 -7.05
CA PHE A 13 -1.92 -4.12 -6.48
C PHE A 13 -0.91 -4.61 -5.42
N TYR A 14 0.34 -4.15 -5.49
CA TYR A 14 1.39 -4.52 -4.54
C TYR A 14 1.17 -4.05 -3.10
N PRO A 15 0.81 -2.78 -2.81
CA PRO A 15 0.54 -2.37 -1.44
C PRO A 15 -0.71 -3.08 -0.90
N ALA A 16 -1.69 -3.36 -1.77
CA ALA A 16 -2.91 -4.09 -1.46
C ALA A 16 -2.67 -5.53 -0.96
N LEU A 17 -1.54 -6.14 -1.31
CA LEU A 17 -1.13 -7.48 -0.85
C LEU A 17 0.00 -7.46 0.19
N SER A 18 0.36 -6.29 0.73
CA SER A 18 1.47 -6.17 1.65
C SER A 18 1.11 -6.64 3.07
N CYS A 19 1.22 -7.94 3.29
CA CYS A 19 1.10 -8.56 4.61
C CYS A 19 2.42 -9.19 5.11
N HIS A 20 3.50 -8.99 4.36
CA HIS A 20 4.77 -9.66 4.58
C HIS A 20 5.43 -9.31 5.92
N HIS A 21 5.23 -8.08 6.42
CA HIS A 21 5.78 -7.63 7.70
C HIS A 21 5.11 -8.33 8.90
N SER A 22 3.83 -8.70 8.78
CA SER A 22 3.06 -9.37 9.85
C SER A 22 3.11 -10.89 9.80
N ILE A 23 3.80 -11.48 8.81
CA ILE A 23 3.76 -12.94 8.61
C ILE A 23 4.40 -13.71 9.76
N LEU A 24 5.41 -13.14 10.42
CA LEU A 24 6.10 -13.80 11.52
C LEU A 24 5.23 -13.88 12.80
N PRO A 25 4.59 -12.79 13.28
CA PRO A 25 3.59 -12.87 14.35
C PRO A 25 2.47 -13.88 14.06
N ILE A 26 1.95 -13.88 12.83
CA ILE A 26 0.90 -14.83 12.41
C ILE A 26 1.46 -16.26 12.45
N TYR A 27 2.68 -16.50 11.97
CA TYR A 27 3.30 -17.81 12.03
C TYR A 27 3.49 -18.30 13.47
N VAL A 28 3.88 -17.41 14.39
CA VAL A 28 4.02 -17.74 15.83
C VAL A 28 2.69 -18.17 16.42
N TYR A 29 1.58 -17.53 16.04
CA TYR A 29 0.24 -17.95 16.47
C TYR A 29 -0.11 -19.38 16.00
N PHE A 30 0.33 -19.79 14.82
CA PHE A 30 0.13 -21.14 14.28
C PHE A 30 1.22 -22.14 14.70
N LYS A 31 2.15 -21.79 15.59
CA LYS A 31 3.31 -22.62 15.93
C LYS A 31 2.93 -24.00 16.47
N ASP A 32 1.83 -24.08 17.23
CA ASP A 32 1.36 -25.32 17.85
C ASP A 32 0.47 -26.16 16.92
N HIS A 33 0.27 -25.70 15.68
CA HIS A 33 -0.53 -26.39 14.67
C HIS A 33 0.33 -27.00 13.56
N PRO A 34 -0.18 -28.01 12.84
CA PRO A 34 0.55 -28.59 11.72
C PRO A 34 0.85 -27.51 10.66
N LYS A 35 2.07 -27.47 10.12
CA LYS A 35 2.49 -26.49 9.09
C LYS A 35 1.53 -26.37 7.89
N LYS A 36 0.83 -27.47 7.56
CA LYS A 36 -0.20 -27.50 6.50
C LYS A 36 -1.35 -26.53 6.77
N TRP A 37 -1.71 -26.29 8.04
CA TRP A 37 -2.75 -25.34 8.44
C TRP A 37 -2.33 -23.92 8.09
N PHE A 38 -1.15 -23.49 8.55
CA PHE A 38 -0.61 -22.17 8.20
C PHE A 38 -0.64 -21.92 6.69
N LEU A 39 -0.11 -22.86 5.89
CA LEU A 39 -0.14 -22.76 4.43
C LEU A 39 -1.55 -22.70 3.84
N LYS A 40 -2.50 -23.47 4.38
CA LYS A 40 -3.90 -23.47 3.95
C LYS A 40 -4.55 -22.11 4.20
N TYR A 41 -4.42 -21.57 5.41
CA TYR A 41 -5.00 -20.29 5.78
C TYR A 41 -4.36 -19.13 5.02
N THR A 42 -3.03 -19.08 4.90
CA THR A 42 -2.35 -18.04 4.11
C THR A 42 -2.81 -18.04 2.66
N ARG A 43 -2.95 -19.22 2.03
CA ARG A 43 -3.45 -19.32 0.65
C ARG A 43 -4.91 -18.89 0.54
N LEU A 44 -5.76 -19.31 1.47
CA LEU A 44 -7.17 -18.94 1.48
C LEU A 44 -7.34 -17.43 1.65
N SER A 45 -6.61 -16.81 2.59
CA SER A 45 -6.61 -15.36 2.80
C SER A 45 -6.16 -14.63 1.54
N LEU A 46 -5.11 -15.08 0.87
CA LEU A 46 -4.64 -14.47 -0.38
C LEU A 46 -5.70 -14.55 -1.49
N VAL A 47 -6.35 -15.71 -1.66
CA VAL A 47 -7.43 -15.89 -2.65
C VAL A 47 -8.61 -14.97 -2.33
N LEU A 48 -9.03 -14.88 -1.06
CA LEU A 48 -10.11 -14.00 -0.64
C LEU A 48 -9.77 -12.52 -0.85
N CYS A 49 -8.55 -12.10 -0.51
CA CYS A 49 -8.09 -10.72 -0.76
C CYS A 49 -8.14 -10.39 -2.25
N VAL A 50 -7.56 -11.24 -3.12
CA VAL A 50 -7.58 -11.03 -4.57
C VAL A 50 -9.03 -10.98 -5.08
N PHE A 51 -9.89 -11.87 -4.60
CA PHE A 51 -11.30 -11.88 -4.97
C PHE A 51 -12.02 -10.58 -4.61
N VAL A 52 -11.84 -10.08 -3.38
CA VAL A 52 -12.43 -8.81 -2.93
C VAL A 52 -11.93 -7.65 -3.79
N TYR A 53 -10.62 -7.56 -4.07
CA TYR A 53 -10.07 -6.51 -4.94
C TYR A 53 -10.60 -6.58 -6.38
N LEU A 54 -10.77 -7.78 -6.93
CA LEU A 54 -11.34 -7.94 -8.27
C LEU A 54 -12.80 -7.50 -8.32
N VAL A 55 -13.61 -7.90 -7.33
CA VAL A 55 -15.03 -7.51 -7.26
C VAL A 55 -15.17 -6.00 -7.09
N THR A 56 -14.39 -5.38 -6.20
CA THR A 56 -14.46 -3.91 -5.99
C THR A 56 -13.97 -3.14 -7.20
N SER A 57 -12.87 -3.58 -7.83
CA SER A 57 -12.37 -2.96 -9.06
C SER A 57 -13.37 -3.08 -10.21
N TYR A 58 -13.99 -4.26 -10.38
CA TYR A 58 -15.00 -4.48 -11.41
C TYR A 58 -16.27 -3.65 -11.16
N ALA A 59 -16.74 -3.58 -9.91
CA ALA A 59 -17.88 -2.73 -9.54
C ALA A 59 -17.57 -1.25 -9.79
N GLY A 60 -16.36 -0.78 -9.46
CA GLY A 60 -15.91 0.58 -9.75
C GLY A 60 -15.91 0.87 -11.25
N LEU A 61 -15.36 -0.04 -12.07
CA LEU A 61 -15.35 0.07 -13.52
C LEU A 61 -16.76 0.12 -14.12
N LEU A 62 -17.68 -0.71 -13.63
CA LEU A 62 -19.07 -0.69 -14.08
C LEU A 62 -19.81 0.60 -13.69
N THR A 63 -19.45 1.20 -12.55
CA THR A 63 -20.15 2.36 -12.00
C THR A 63 -19.67 3.68 -12.62
N PHE A 64 -18.36 3.81 -12.84
CA PHE A 64 -17.73 5.07 -13.27
C PHE A 64 -17.15 5.02 -14.69
N GLY A 65 -17.15 3.84 -15.34
CA GLY A 65 -16.54 3.69 -16.66
C GLY A 65 -15.02 3.79 -16.60
N ALA A 66 -14.41 4.43 -17.59
CA ALA A 66 -12.95 4.52 -17.72
C ALA A 66 -12.31 5.64 -16.88
N ASP A 67 -13.11 6.59 -16.39
CA ASP A 67 -12.65 7.80 -15.72
C ASP A 67 -12.70 7.64 -14.19
N ILE A 68 -12.05 6.56 -13.70
CA ILE A 68 -12.02 6.24 -12.27
C ILE A 68 -10.92 7.05 -11.58
N ASN A 69 -11.31 7.89 -10.61
CA ASN A 69 -10.38 8.50 -9.69
C ASN A 69 -9.94 7.50 -8.61
N ALA A 70 -8.69 7.60 -8.18
CA ALA A 70 -8.15 6.73 -7.14
C ALA A 70 -8.81 6.95 -5.77
N ASN A 71 -9.38 8.14 -5.53
CA ASN A 71 -10.22 8.37 -4.36
C ASN A 71 -11.70 8.33 -4.75
N PHE A 72 -12.27 7.13 -4.77
CA PHE A 72 -13.68 6.87 -5.09
C PHE A 72 -14.65 7.74 -4.29
N PHE A 73 -14.30 8.09 -3.04
CA PHE A 73 -15.21 8.87 -2.21
C PHE A 73 -15.39 10.30 -2.73
N VAL A 74 -14.43 10.88 -3.45
CA VAL A 74 -14.49 12.27 -3.91
C VAL A 74 -15.48 12.46 -5.06
N GLU A 75 -15.78 11.39 -5.78
CA GLU A 75 -16.69 11.39 -6.94
C GLU A 75 -18.16 11.45 -6.54
N TYR A 76 -18.50 10.97 -5.35
CA TYR A 76 -19.85 11.02 -4.79
C TYR A 76 -20.17 12.36 -4.15
N CYS A 77 -21.44 12.76 -4.23
CA CYS A 77 -21.94 13.99 -3.63
C CYS A 77 -21.87 13.95 -2.10
N ILE A 78 -21.79 15.13 -1.50
CA ILE A 78 -21.64 15.30 -0.06
C ILE A 78 -22.91 14.83 0.69
N TYR A 79 -24.08 14.89 0.04
CA TYR A 79 -25.38 14.58 0.63
C TYR A 79 -25.86 13.14 0.43
N ASP A 80 -25.09 12.29 -0.27
CA ASP A 80 -25.43 10.87 -0.36
C ASP A 80 -25.18 10.20 1.00
N VAL A 81 -26.25 9.77 1.65
CA VAL A 81 -26.24 9.14 2.98
C VAL A 81 -25.36 7.90 3.00
N VAL A 82 -25.34 7.10 1.94
CA VAL A 82 -24.54 5.86 1.89
C VAL A 82 -23.06 6.20 1.79
N SER A 83 -22.70 7.13 0.91
CA SER A 83 -21.32 7.66 0.80
C SER A 83 -20.87 8.30 2.12
N MET A 84 -21.72 9.12 2.76
CA MET A 84 -21.42 9.76 4.03
C MET A 84 -21.14 8.73 5.14
N LEU A 85 -22.00 7.73 5.30
CA LEU A 85 -21.78 6.65 6.27
C LEU A 85 -20.47 5.92 6.00
N THR A 86 -20.20 5.59 4.73
CA THR A 86 -18.98 4.88 4.35
C THR A 86 -17.72 5.73 4.63
N ARG A 87 -17.77 7.04 4.37
CA ARG A 87 -16.68 7.98 4.73
C ARG A 87 -16.45 8.01 6.24
N ILE A 88 -17.51 8.06 7.05
CA ILE A 88 -17.40 8.04 8.52
C ILE A 88 -16.75 6.75 9.01
N PHE A 89 -17.23 5.59 8.54
CA PHE A 89 -16.63 4.30 8.91
C PHE A 89 -15.17 4.21 8.48
N ASN A 90 -14.84 4.71 7.28
CA ASN A 90 -13.48 4.72 6.79
C ASN A 90 -12.58 5.63 7.65
N VAL A 91 -13.03 6.84 7.99
CA VAL A 91 -12.28 7.75 8.88
C VAL A 91 -12.05 7.11 10.25
N LEU A 92 -13.09 6.53 10.86
CA LEU A 92 -12.96 5.84 12.15
C LEU A 92 -11.96 4.68 12.09
N SER A 93 -12.05 3.86 11.03
CA SER A 93 -11.11 2.76 10.81
C SER A 93 -9.69 3.27 10.63
N LEU A 94 -9.48 4.30 9.80
CA LEU A 94 -8.18 4.90 9.55
C LEU A 94 -7.57 5.45 10.84
N THR A 95 -8.30 6.24 11.61
CA THR A 95 -7.82 6.81 12.88
C THR A 95 -7.44 5.72 13.87
N ALA A 96 -8.25 4.66 13.99
CA ALA A 96 -7.91 3.53 14.86
C ALA A 96 -6.63 2.82 14.42
N THR A 97 -6.47 2.58 13.11
CA THR A 97 -5.28 1.91 12.57
C THR A 97 -4.03 2.78 12.63
N GLU A 98 -4.15 4.09 12.41
CA GLU A 98 -3.03 5.03 12.36
C GLU A 98 -2.29 5.10 13.70
N ILE A 99 -3.02 5.11 14.82
CA ILE A 99 -2.44 5.07 16.16
C ILE A 99 -1.57 3.82 16.33
N THR A 100 -2.09 2.65 15.95
CA THR A 100 -1.35 1.39 16.08
C THR A 100 -0.12 1.34 15.17
N GLN A 101 -0.20 1.96 13.98
CA GLN A 101 0.92 2.04 13.05
C GLN A 101 2.03 2.96 13.55
N ILE A 102 1.69 4.13 14.09
CA ILE A 102 2.68 5.07 14.65
C ILE A 102 3.44 4.42 15.80
N LEU A 103 2.73 3.78 16.73
CA LEU A 103 3.35 3.07 17.85
C LEU A 103 4.25 1.92 17.37
N SER A 104 3.81 1.16 16.37
CA SER A 104 4.64 0.08 15.81
C SER A 104 5.90 0.60 15.12
N ILE A 105 5.82 1.72 14.40
CA ILE A 105 6.98 2.35 13.77
C ILE A 105 7.95 2.84 14.85
N GLU A 106 7.44 3.47 15.90
CA GLU A 106 8.23 3.93 17.03
C GLU A 106 9.00 2.78 17.70
N GLU A 107 8.31 1.67 18.03
CA GLU A 107 8.94 0.48 18.61
C GLU A 107 10.06 -0.06 17.72
N ASN A 108 9.82 -0.19 16.41
CA ASN A 108 10.83 -0.64 15.45
C ASN A 108 12.05 0.29 15.38
N ILE A 109 11.86 1.61 15.49
CA ILE A 109 12.97 2.59 15.51
C ILE A 109 13.76 2.47 16.82
N LEU A 110 13.07 2.27 17.95
CA LEU A 110 13.70 2.13 19.26
C LEU A 110 14.51 0.83 19.40
N GLU A 111 14.17 -0.21 18.64
CA GLU A 111 14.95 -1.45 18.59
C GLU A 111 16.30 -1.30 17.85
N LEU A 112 16.50 -0.22 17.07
CA LEU A 112 17.74 0.00 16.36
C LEU A 112 18.93 0.13 17.33
N PRO A 113 20.08 -0.51 17.08
CA PRO A 113 21.20 -0.57 18.03
C PRO A 113 21.69 0.79 18.55
N ILE A 114 21.61 1.82 17.70
CA ILE A 114 22.04 3.19 17.99
C ILE A 114 21.07 3.87 18.96
N ILE A 115 19.77 3.67 18.77
CA ILE A 115 18.69 4.35 19.51
C ILE A 115 18.31 3.56 20.76
N ARG A 116 18.52 2.24 20.76
CA ARG A 116 18.14 1.33 21.86
C ARG A 116 18.66 1.76 23.23
N LYS A 117 19.83 2.39 23.30
CA LYS A 117 20.38 2.96 24.54
C LYS A 117 19.46 4.01 25.19
N TYR A 118 18.66 4.69 24.38
CA TYR A 118 17.76 5.77 24.78
C TYR A 118 16.28 5.34 24.87
N SER A 119 15.98 4.06 24.65
CA SER A 119 14.61 3.50 24.67
C SER A 119 13.84 3.67 25.98
N LYS A 120 14.50 4.04 27.08
CA LYS A 120 13.82 4.34 28.36
C LYS A 120 13.49 5.82 28.56
N SER A 121 13.98 6.69 27.68
CA SER A 121 13.81 8.13 27.83
C SER A 121 12.49 8.59 27.21
N PHE A 122 11.56 9.05 28.04
CA PHE A 122 10.26 9.58 27.60
C PHE A 122 10.40 10.68 26.55
N GLY A 123 11.44 11.52 26.64
CA GLY A 123 11.68 12.59 25.67
C GLY A 123 11.96 12.07 24.26
N VAL A 124 12.56 10.88 24.12
CA VAL A 124 12.84 10.26 22.81
C VAL A 124 11.57 9.72 22.18
N HIS A 125 10.71 9.07 22.97
CA HIS A 125 9.39 8.62 22.52
C HIS A 125 8.56 9.77 21.94
N TYR A 126 8.39 10.84 22.73
CA TYR A 126 7.66 12.03 22.30
C TYR A 126 8.25 12.67 21.03
N PHE A 127 9.58 12.79 20.97
CA PHE A 127 10.26 13.33 19.79
C PHE A 127 10.02 12.48 18.54
N LEU A 128 10.12 11.16 18.64
CA LEU A 128 9.91 10.25 17.52
C LEU A 128 8.46 10.32 17.01
N ILE A 129 7.47 10.30 17.91
CA ILE A 129 6.06 10.44 17.53
C ILE A 129 5.83 11.76 16.80
N MET A 130 6.33 12.89 17.35
CA MET A 130 6.20 14.20 16.72
C MET A 130 6.88 14.27 15.35
N MET A 131 8.05 13.64 15.21
CA MET A 131 8.77 13.55 13.93
C MET A 131 7.96 12.74 12.90
N ILE A 132 7.40 11.60 13.29
CA ILE A 132 6.58 10.75 12.42
C ILE A 132 5.34 11.53 11.97
N CYS A 133 4.53 12.03 12.91
CA CYS A 133 3.32 12.80 12.60
C CYS A 133 3.62 14.06 11.78
N GLY A 134 4.68 14.79 12.12
CA GLY A 134 5.11 15.98 11.39
C GLY A 134 5.53 15.67 9.95
N SER A 135 6.23 14.56 9.73
CA SER A 135 6.64 14.13 8.39
C SER A 135 5.44 13.75 7.51
N PHE A 136 4.45 13.05 8.08
CA PHE A 136 3.19 12.72 7.38
C PHE A 136 2.37 13.98 7.07
N GLY A 137 2.30 14.93 8.00
CA GLY A 137 1.63 16.22 7.79
C GLY A 137 2.27 17.03 6.66
N LEU A 138 3.59 17.14 6.65
CA LEU A 138 4.35 17.82 5.58
C LEU A 138 4.16 17.13 4.23
N LEU A 139 4.22 15.79 4.19
CA LEU A 139 4.01 15.02 2.96
C LEU A 139 2.61 15.25 2.39
N SER A 140 1.59 15.18 3.25
CA SER A 140 0.18 15.39 2.85
C SER A 140 -0.10 16.82 2.39
N TYR A 141 0.63 17.80 2.95
CA TYR A 141 0.53 19.19 2.52
C TYR A 141 1.10 19.43 1.12
N HIS A 142 2.27 18.82 0.81
CA HIS A 142 2.96 19.01 -0.46
C HIS A 142 2.45 18.11 -1.59
N ILE A 143 2.03 16.88 -1.30
CA ILE A 143 1.56 15.92 -2.29
C ILE A 143 0.08 15.67 -2.05
N ARG A 144 -0.78 16.28 -2.86
CA ARG A 144 -2.24 16.09 -2.78
C ARG A 144 -2.73 14.85 -3.52
N ASN A 145 -1.92 14.33 -4.43
CA ASN A 145 -2.26 13.19 -5.27
C ASN A 145 -1.93 11.88 -4.54
N MET A 146 -2.96 11.22 -3.99
CA MET A 146 -2.83 9.96 -3.27
C MET A 146 -2.15 8.87 -4.11
N VAL A 147 -2.34 8.88 -5.43
CA VAL A 147 -1.74 7.86 -6.32
C VAL A 147 -0.23 8.01 -6.37
N ILE A 148 0.28 9.24 -6.40
CA ILE A 148 1.72 9.50 -6.37
C ILE A 148 2.31 9.02 -5.04
N ILE A 149 1.63 9.26 -3.92
CA ILE A 149 2.07 8.79 -2.60
C ILE A 149 2.14 7.26 -2.58
N LEU A 150 1.10 6.57 -3.05
CA LEU A 150 1.06 5.10 -3.11
C LEU A 150 2.18 4.55 -4.00
N ASP A 151 2.41 5.13 -5.17
CA ASP A 151 3.48 4.71 -6.07
C ASP A 151 4.86 4.86 -5.41
N ILE A 152 5.11 6.00 -4.74
CA ILE A 152 6.37 6.25 -4.00
C ILE A 152 6.56 5.19 -2.89
N VAL A 153 5.51 4.89 -2.12
CA VAL A 153 5.57 3.86 -1.07
C VAL A 153 5.90 2.48 -1.66
N VAL A 154 5.31 2.14 -2.80
CA VAL A 154 5.59 0.87 -3.50
C VAL A 154 7.05 0.80 -3.96
N ILE A 155 7.57 1.89 -4.53
CA ILE A 155 8.95 1.97 -5.02
C ILE A 155 9.95 1.88 -3.87
N ILE A 156 9.75 2.67 -2.82
CA ILE A 156 10.76 2.82 -1.74
C ILE A 156 10.68 1.68 -0.74
N ALA A 157 9.48 1.28 -0.31
CA ALA A 157 9.32 0.35 0.80
C ALA A 157 9.02 -1.07 0.33
N MET A 158 8.06 -1.24 -0.58
CA MET A 158 7.56 -2.58 -0.92
C MET A 158 8.46 -3.32 -1.89
N SER A 159 8.95 -2.65 -2.93
CA SER A 159 9.76 -3.29 -3.97
C SER A 159 11.06 -3.87 -3.41
N PRO A 160 11.86 -3.16 -2.59
CA PRO A 160 13.04 -3.75 -1.97
C PRO A 160 12.69 -4.87 -1.00
N CYS A 161 11.71 -4.68 -0.11
CA CYS A 161 11.37 -5.67 0.91
C CYS A 161 10.90 -7.00 0.32
N VAL A 162 10.03 -6.95 -0.69
CA VAL A 162 9.42 -8.15 -1.28
C VAL A 162 10.33 -8.79 -2.32
N TYR A 163 10.88 -8.01 -3.25
CA TYR A 163 11.56 -8.54 -4.42
C TYR A 163 13.08 -8.62 -4.30
N MET A 164 13.68 -7.87 -3.37
CA MET A 164 15.14 -7.84 -3.21
C MET A 164 15.59 -8.51 -1.91
N PHE A 165 15.15 -8.01 -0.76
CA PHE A 165 15.65 -8.44 0.54
C PHE A 165 15.29 -9.88 0.87
N TYR A 166 14.06 -10.32 0.59
CA TYR A 166 13.66 -11.70 0.83
C TYR A 166 14.48 -12.72 0.01
N PRO A 167 14.56 -12.64 -1.34
CA PRO A 167 15.37 -13.57 -2.11
C PRO A 167 16.86 -13.44 -1.81
N LEU A 168 17.37 -12.23 -1.53
CA LEU A 168 18.75 -12.04 -1.12
C LEU A 168 19.05 -12.75 0.21
N ALA A 169 18.18 -12.60 1.21
CA ALA A 169 18.32 -13.28 2.49
C ALA A 169 18.28 -14.81 2.33
N LEU A 170 17.38 -15.32 1.47
CA LEU A 170 17.29 -16.74 1.16
C LEU A 170 18.57 -17.25 0.47
N MET A 171 19.10 -16.50 -0.49
CA MET A 171 20.34 -16.82 -1.18
C MET A 171 21.53 -16.81 -0.21
N CYS A 172 21.68 -15.79 0.63
CA CYS A 172 22.75 -15.70 1.61
C CYS A 172 22.72 -16.83 2.64
N ARG A 173 21.53 -17.20 3.13
CA ARG A 173 21.39 -18.21 4.19
C ARG A 173 21.45 -19.65 3.67
N CYS A 174 20.90 -19.90 2.48
CA CYS A 174 20.67 -21.25 1.97
C CYS A 174 21.39 -21.55 0.64
N TRP A 175 22.40 -20.75 0.24
CA TRP A 175 23.08 -20.87 -1.05
C TRP A 175 23.49 -22.29 -1.44
N LYS A 176 24.08 -23.04 -0.51
CA LYS A 176 24.61 -24.39 -0.78
C LYS A 176 23.51 -25.44 -0.93
N ILE A 177 22.36 -25.22 -0.30
CA ILE A 177 21.23 -26.16 -0.27
C ILE A 177 20.25 -25.89 -1.42
N LEU A 178 20.20 -24.63 -1.89
CA LEU A 178 19.27 -24.22 -2.92
C LEU A 178 19.56 -24.91 -4.27
N SER A 179 18.51 -25.43 -4.90
CA SER A 179 18.59 -25.95 -6.28
C SER A 179 18.98 -24.85 -7.27
N ARG A 180 19.52 -25.23 -8.44
CA ARG A 180 19.83 -24.28 -9.53
C ARG A 180 18.58 -23.48 -9.94
N TYR A 181 17.42 -24.14 -10.01
CA TYR A 181 16.16 -23.49 -10.35
C TYR A 181 15.76 -22.44 -9.32
N SER A 182 15.84 -22.77 -8.03
CA SER A 182 15.52 -21.83 -6.95
C SER A 182 16.42 -20.59 -6.99
N LYS A 183 17.72 -20.76 -7.29
CA LYS A 183 18.66 -19.63 -7.43
C LYS A 183 18.28 -18.72 -8.60
N CYS A 184 17.93 -19.33 -9.73
CA CYS A 184 17.45 -18.60 -10.90
C CYS A 184 16.17 -17.80 -10.57
N MET A 185 15.21 -18.41 -9.87
CA MET A 185 13.97 -17.72 -9.45
C MET A 185 14.25 -16.55 -8.48
N CYS A 186 15.18 -16.71 -7.53
CA CYS A 186 15.59 -15.61 -6.66
C CYS A 186 16.22 -14.46 -7.45
N LEU A 187 17.13 -14.75 -8.38
CA LEU A 187 17.75 -13.73 -9.23
C LEU A 187 16.72 -13.02 -10.12
N MET A 188 15.80 -13.77 -10.74
CA MET A 188 14.71 -13.20 -11.54
C MET A 188 13.81 -12.28 -10.69
N SER A 189 13.50 -12.66 -9.45
CA SER A 189 12.77 -11.81 -8.51
C SER A 189 13.52 -10.51 -8.22
N MET A 190 14.83 -10.57 -7.99
CA MET A 190 15.65 -9.37 -7.74
C MET A 190 15.69 -8.45 -8.97
N VAL A 191 15.87 -9.01 -10.16
CA VAL A 191 15.85 -8.26 -11.43
C VAL A 191 14.49 -7.59 -11.63
N LEU A 192 13.39 -8.32 -11.37
CA LEU A 192 12.04 -7.76 -11.41
C LEU A 192 11.89 -6.60 -10.42
N GLY A 193 12.38 -6.75 -9.19
CA GLY A 193 12.39 -5.68 -8.19
C GLY A 193 13.12 -4.43 -8.68
N SER A 194 14.30 -4.57 -9.29
CA SER A 194 15.06 -3.44 -9.84
C SER A 194 14.34 -2.77 -11.01
N PHE A 195 13.73 -3.57 -11.88
CA PHE A 195 12.88 -3.07 -12.96
C PHE A 195 11.70 -2.27 -12.40
N LEU A 196 11.05 -2.76 -11.34
CA LEU A 196 9.95 -2.07 -10.69
C LEU A 196 10.41 -0.74 -10.05
N ILE A 197 11.56 -0.69 -9.39
CA ILE A 197 12.05 0.59 -8.84
C ILE A 197 12.31 1.60 -9.96
N THR A 198 13.01 1.19 -11.01
CA THR A 198 13.41 2.09 -12.12
C THR A 198 12.21 2.57 -12.94
N SER A 199 11.32 1.67 -13.33
CA SER A 199 10.12 2.06 -14.09
C SER A 199 9.10 2.82 -13.23
N GLY A 200 9.01 2.54 -11.93
CA GLY A 200 8.16 3.29 -11.01
C GLY A 200 8.62 4.74 -10.85
N ILE A 201 9.93 4.99 -10.68
CA ILE A 201 10.50 6.34 -10.61
C ILE A 201 10.18 7.12 -11.89
N TYR A 202 10.33 6.47 -13.05
CA TYR A 202 10.00 7.08 -14.34
C TYR A 202 8.51 7.45 -14.44
N ILE A 203 7.60 6.57 -14.00
CA ILE A 203 6.14 6.82 -14.01
C ILE A 203 5.79 7.99 -13.07
N VAL A 204 6.34 8.03 -11.85
CA VAL A 204 6.10 9.12 -10.90
C VAL A 204 6.54 10.46 -11.49
N PHE A 205 7.73 10.50 -12.11
CA PHE A 205 8.23 11.70 -12.77
C PHE A 205 7.34 12.13 -13.95
N LEU A 206 6.91 11.18 -14.78
CA LEU A 206 5.99 11.46 -15.88
C LEU A 206 4.67 12.03 -15.36
N ARG A 207 4.12 11.45 -14.28
CA ARG A 207 2.82 11.86 -13.72
C ARG A 207 2.89 13.24 -13.07
N GLN A 208 3.97 13.57 -12.35
CA GLN A 208 4.17 14.91 -11.78
C GLN A 208 4.19 16.00 -12.86
N ASN A 209 4.78 15.71 -14.03
CA ASN A 209 4.82 16.66 -15.14
C ASN A 209 3.49 16.76 -15.92
N MET A 210 2.59 15.79 -15.74
CA MET A 210 1.31 15.68 -16.43
C MET A 210 0.13 16.15 -15.58
N GLU A 211 0.33 16.73 -14.39
CA GLU A 211 -0.73 17.35 -13.57
C GLU A 211 -1.29 18.62 -14.25
N ILE A 212 -1.93 18.42 -15.39
CA ILE A 212 -2.95 19.30 -15.95
C ILE A 212 -4.21 18.99 -15.15
N TYR A 213 -4.71 19.99 -14.43
CA TYR A 213 -5.91 19.93 -13.61
C TYR A 213 -7.10 19.35 -14.39
N GLU A 214 -7.38 18.06 -14.22
CA GLU A 214 -8.64 17.48 -14.64
C GLU A 214 -9.72 17.92 -13.64
N ASN A 215 -10.70 18.69 -14.15
CA ASN A 215 -11.96 18.92 -13.45
C ASN A 215 -12.67 17.57 -13.31
N ILE A 216 -12.48 16.92 -12.16
CA ILE A 216 -13.10 15.63 -11.86
C ILE A 216 -14.61 15.81 -11.91
N PRO A 217 -15.33 15.14 -12.82
CA PRO A 217 -16.78 15.19 -12.84
C PRO A 217 -17.31 14.58 -11.54
N LYS A 218 -18.18 15.31 -10.82
CA LYS A 218 -18.90 14.77 -9.68
C LYS A 218 -20.11 14.00 -10.20
N TYR A 219 -20.15 12.70 -9.96
CA TYR A 219 -21.25 11.86 -10.38
C TYR A 219 -22.41 12.01 -9.38
N TRP A 220 -23.65 11.98 -9.89
CA TRP A 220 -24.89 11.93 -9.08
C TRP A 220 -25.26 13.19 -8.28
N CYS A 221 -24.72 14.37 -8.63
CA CYS A 221 -25.10 15.61 -7.94
C CYS A 221 -26.29 16.26 -8.64
N GLU A 222 -27.41 16.44 -7.93
CA GLU A 222 -28.66 17.04 -8.43
C GLU A 222 -28.45 18.41 -9.09
N GLU A 223 -27.43 19.19 -8.70
CA GLU A 223 -27.10 20.48 -9.35
C GLU A 223 -26.70 20.36 -10.83
N ALA A 224 -26.23 19.19 -11.29
CA ALA A 224 -25.96 18.94 -12.71
C ALA A 224 -27.23 18.69 -13.53
N LEU A 225 -28.32 18.23 -12.89
CA LEU A 225 -29.63 18.07 -13.52
C LEU A 225 -30.38 19.40 -13.65
N ILE A 226 -30.16 20.35 -12.73
CA ILE A 226 -30.85 21.66 -12.75
C ILE A 226 -30.27 22.61 -13.80
N ARG A 227 -29.00 22.46 -14.22
CA ARG A 227 -28.40 23.27 -15.30
C ARG A 227 -28.63 22.74 -16.71
N THR A 228 -29.26 21.57 -16.85
CA THR A 228 -29.54 20.94 -18.15
C THR A 228 -31.03 20.94 -18.50
N GLN A 229 -31.88 21.57 -17.68
CA GLN A 229 -33.24 21.99 -18.00
C GLN A 229 -33.30 23.51 -18.14
#